data_AF-A0A550GU23-F1
#
_entry.id   AF-A0A550GU23-F1
#
_cell.length_a   1.000
_cell.length_b   1.000
_cell.length_c   1.000
_cell.angle_alpha   90.00
_cell.angle_beta   90.00
_cell.angle_gamma   90.00
#
_symmetry.space_group_name_H-M   'P 1'
#
loop_
_entity.id
_entity.type
_entity.pdbx_description
1 polymer ?
#
loop_
_entity_poly.entity_id
_entity_poly.type
_entity_poly.pdbx_seq_one_letter_code
_entity_poly.pdbx_strand_id
1 'polypeptide(L)'
;MNRLEYTIFRILRLFRKIPLNRILNAGASTHPFISCFKDFDKVNAVRGIFGDKTTEVLSNLKVDFTLFSGYMYVDSSNGHLVVSSRYLKTGDKIDIYLDLIHELCHVKQFQEGKDLFDQSYTYVERPTEIEAYRYTVTEARRLGLSDKRICKYLKTEWMSDRDFKFLAKTVGVRCQ
;
A
#
# COMPACT_ATOMS: atom_id res chain seq x y z
N MET A 1 11.51 12.92 4.41
CA MET A 1 12.27 11.72 4.78
C MET A 1 13.75 12.06 4.70
N ASN A 2 14.55 11.71 5.69
CA ASN A 2 16.00 11.96 5.66
C ASN A 2 16.72 10.89 4.82
N ARG A 3 17.99 11.13 4.47
CA ARG A 3 18.76 10.28 3.55
C ARG A 3 19.01 8.87 4.10
N LEU A 4 19.03 8.73 5.43
CA LEU A 4 19.20 7.45 6.13
C LEU A 4 17.90 6.63 6.09
N GLU A 5 16.76 7.27 6.37
CA GLU A 5 15.41 6.70 6.26
C GLU A 5 15.10 6.26 4.83
N TYR A 6 15.45 7.06 3.82
CA TYR A 6 15.31 6.72 2.40
C TYR A 6 16.11 5.46 2.03
N THR A 7 17.33 5.34 2.57
CA THR A 7 18.21 4.20 2.32
C THR A 7 17.70 2.94 3.02
N ILE A 8 17.23 3.05 4.27
CA ILE A 8 16.62 1.96 5.03
C ILE A 8 15.33 1.50 4.34
N PHE A 9 14.47 2.41 3.87
CA PHE A 9 13.24 2.07 3.15
C PHE A 9 13.52 1.38 1.81
N ARG A 10 14.53 1.83 1.04
CA ARG A 10 15.00 1.13 -0.18
C ARG A 10 15.53 -0.28 0.12
N ILE A 11 16.27 -0.46 1.21
CA ILE A 11 16.83 -1.76 1.62
C ILE A 11 15.72 -2.70 2.11
N LEU A 12 14.76 -2.20 2.90
CA LEU A 12 13.60 -2.97 3.39
C LEU A 12 12.71 -3.46 2.24
N ARG A 13 12.62 -2.70 1.15
CA ARG A 13 11.88 -3.06 -0.08
C ARG A 13 12.57 -4.11 -0.95
N LEU A 14 13.90 -4.23 -0.85
CA LEU A 14 14.71 -5.20 -1.60
C LEU A 14 14.87 -6.53 -0.85
N PHE A 15 14.90 -6.51 0.48
CA PHE A 15 15.24 -7.68 1.31
C PHE A 15 14.25 -7.94 2.45
N ARG A 16 12.97 -8.14 2.14
CA ARG A 16 11.97 -8.55 3.15
C ARG A 16 11.93 -10.04 3.49
N LYS A 17 13.00 -10.78 3.15
CA LYS A 17 13.28 -12.12 3.69
C LYS A 17 14.11 -12.11 4.99
N ILE A 18 14.64 -10.96 5.42
CA ILE A 18 15.42 -10.86 6.66
C ILE A 18 14.48 -10.43 7.80
N PRO A 19 14.54 -11.04 9.01
CA PRO A 19 13.66 -10.73 10.14
C PRO A 19 13.94 -9.37 10.82
N LEU A 20 14.38 -8.37 10.06
CA LEU A 20 14.57 -7.00 10.52
C LEU A 20 13.23 -6.33 10.89
N ASN A 21 12.10 -6.81 10.34
CA ASN A 21 10.75 -6.39 10.73
C ASN A 21 10.51 -6.59 12.23
N ARG A 22 11.08 -7.63 12.85
CA ARG A 22 10.90 -7.89 14.29
C ARG A 22 11.62 -6.86 15.17
N ILE A 23 12.71 -6.27 14.67
CA ILE A 23 13.48 -5.22 15.36
C ILE A 23 12.85 -3.84 15.12
N LEU A 24 12.33 -3.59 13.91
CA LEU A 24 11.61 -2.34 13.58
C LEU A 24 10.20 -2.28 14.19
N ASN A 25 9.59 -3.42 14.48
CA ASN A 25 8.29 -3.51 15.18
C ASN A 25 8.45 -3.55 16.70
N ALA A 26 9.66 -3.37 17.25
CA ALA A 26 9.87 -3.22 18.68
C ALA A 26 9.19 -1.92 19.16
N GLY A 27 7.97 -2.04 19.69
CA GLY A 27 7.12 -0.92 20.08
C GLY A 27 5.90 -0.68 19.18
N ALA A 28 5.66 -1.54 18.17
CA ALA A 28 4.44 -1.46 17.38
C ALA A 28 3.24 -1.92 18.21
N SER A 29 2.22 -1.06 18.32
CA SER A 29 0.95 -1.45 18.92
C SER A 29 0.08 -2.08 17.82
N THR A 30 -0.31 -3.34 18.02
CA THR A 30 -1.19 -4.07 17.12
C THR A 30 -2.65 -3.85 17.50
N HIS A 31 -3.48 -3.46 16.55
CA HIS A 31 -4.92 -3.23 16.75
C HIS A 31 -5.74 -3.90 15.65
N PRO A 32 -7.00 -4.31 15.92
CA PRO A 32 -7.91 -4.75 14.87
C PRO A 32 -8.16 -3.64 13.85
N PHE A 33 -8.13 -3.96 12.55
CA PHE A 33 -8.32 -2.97 11.47
C PHE A 33 -9.61 -2.16 11.65
N ILE A 34 -10.72 -2.85 11.96
CA ILE A 34 -12.03 -2.23 12.17
C ILE A 34 -12.08 -1.23 13.34
N SER A 35 -11.15 -1.31 14.29
CA SER A 35 -11.05 -0.34 15.39
C SER A 35 -10.35 0.95 14.96
N CYS A 36 -9.47 0.85 13.96
CA CYS A 36 -8.68 1.95 13.41
C CYS A 36 -9.39 2.65 12.25
N PHE A 37 -9.95 1.88 11.33
CA PHE A 37 -10.53 2.34 10.07
C PHE A 37 -12.01 1.92 10.01
N LYS A 38 -12.86 2.74 10.65
CA LYS A 38 -14.29 2.46 10.80
C LYS A 38 -15.01 2.49 9.46
N ASP A 39 -16.01 1.63 9.33
CA ASP A 39 -16.94 1.55 8.18
C ASP A 39 -16.29 1.22 6.81
N PHE A 40 -15.03 0.78 6.80
CA PHE A 40 -14.35 0.36 5.56
C PHE A 40 -14.99 -0.89 4.92
N ASP A 41 -15.70 -1.71 5.70
CA ASP A 41 -16.51 -2.83 5.21
C ASP A 41 -17.72 -2.38 4.37
N LYS A 42 -18.10 -1.10 4.47
CA LYS A 42 -19.18 -0.47 3.70
C LYS A 42 -18.68 0.24 2.45
N VAL A 43 -17.37 0.42 2.29
CA VAL A 43 -16.79 1.09 1.14
C VAL A 43 -16.87 0.17 -0.09
N ASN A 44 -17.48 0.67 -1.17
CA ASN A 44 -17.68 -0.11 -2.39
C ASN A 44 -16.38 -0.63 -3.02
N ALA A 45 -15.31 0.16 -2.98
CA ALA A 45 -13.99 -0.28 -3.44
C ALA A 45 -13.46 -1.45 -2.62
N VAL A 46 -13.63 -1.43 -1.29
CA VAL A 46 -13.17 -2.53 -0.43
C VAL A 46 -14.01 -3.79 -0.63
N ARG A 47 -15.32 -3.61 -0.83
CA ARG A 47 -16.23 -4.70 -1.24
C ARG A 47 -15.86 -5.29 -2.58
N GLY A 48 -15.43 -4.48 -3.54
CA GLY A 48 -14.97 -4.96 -4.83
C GLY A 48 -13.65 -5.75 -4.76
N ILE A 49 -12.84 -5.58 -3.71
CA ILE A 49 -11.62 -6.37 -3.49
C ILE A 49 -11.99 -7.77 -2.98
N PHE A 50 -12.74 -7.86 -1.88
CA PHE A 50 -12.95 -9.12 -1.14
C PHE A 50 -14.32 -9.78 -1.38
N GLY A 51 -15.27 -9.10 -2.02
CA GLY A 51 -16.63 -9.58 -2.24
C GLY A 51 -17.38 -9.83 -0.94
N ASP A 52 -18.13 -10.93 -0.87
CA ASP A 52 -18.95 -11.28 0.30
C ASP A 52 -18.11 -11.51 1.57
N LYS A 53 -16.79 -11.74 1.43
CA LYS A 53 -15.87 -11.96 2.55
C LYS A 53 -15.34 -10.65 3.16
N THR A 54 -15.71 -9.47 2.66
CA THR A 54 -15.14 -8.19 3.12
C THR A 54 -15.19 -8.02 4.63
N THR A 55 -16.37 -8.20 5.24
CA THR A 55 -16.52 -7.99 6.69
C THR A 55 -15.65 -8.98 7.49
N GLU A 56 -15.63 -10.25 7.08
CA GLU A 56 -14.81 -11.28 7.70
C GLU A 56 -13.31 -10.93 7.60
N VAL A 57 -12.84 -10.60 6.41
CA VAL A 57 -11.42 -10.25 6.18
C VAL A 57 -11.01 -9.05 7.02
N LEU A 58 -11.79 -7.96 7.00
CA LEU A 58 -11.45 -6.76 7.77
C LEU A 58 -11.54 -6.97 9.28
N SER A 59 -12.46 -7.80 9.76
CA SER A 59 -12.57 -8.13 11.18
C SER A 59 -11.35 -8.89 11.72
N ASN A 60 -10.71 -9.70 10.88
CA ASN A 60 -9.53 -10.49 11.21
C ASN A 60 -8.20 -9.79 10.90
N LEU A 61 -8.21 -8.77 10.03
CA LEU A 61 -7.03 -8.00 9.67
C LEU A 61 -6.52 -7.19 10.88
N LYS A 62 -5.21 -7.27 11.11
CA LYS A 62 -4.52 -6.52 12.16
C LYS A 62 -3.70 -5.39 11.56
N VAL A 63 -3.57 -4.32 12.33
CA VAL A 63 -2.83 -3.11 11.98
C VAL A 63 -1.72 -2.89 12.98
N ASP A 64 -0.48 -2.82 12.50
CA ASP A 64 0.70 -2.52 13.29
C ASP A 64 1.11 -1.07 13.07
N PHE A 65 1.03 -0.24 14.11
CA PHE A 65 1.45 1.15 14.04
C PHE A 65 2.93 1.33 14.33
N THR A 66 3.65 2.02 13.44
CA THR A 66 5.05 2.37 13.63
C THR A 66 5.22 3.88 13.80
N LEU A 67 6.26 4.28 14.52
CA LEU A 67 6.67 5.68 14.64
C LEU A 67 7.64 6.12 13.54
N PHE A 68 8.15 5.18 12.75
CA PHE A 68 9.10 5.46 11.67
C PHE A 68 8.43 6.18 10.51
N SER A 69 9.19 7.01 9.81
CA SER A 69 8.77 7.66 8.58
C SER A 69 8.52 6.62 7.48
N GLY A 70 7.53 6.84 6.64
CA GLY A 70 7.16 5.96 5.54
C GLY A 70 5.67 6.07 5.27
N TYR A 71 5.14 5.13 4.49
CA TYR A 71 3.73 5.08 4.13
C TYR A 71 3.04 3.91 4.87
N MET A 72 2.39 3.05 4.10
CA MET A 72 1.70 1.85 4.55
C MET A 72 2.28 0.66 3.75
N TYR A 73 2.19 -0.55 4.29
CA TYR A 73 2.55 -1.77 3.55
C TYR A 73 1.93 -3.00 4.21
N VAL A 74 1.76 -4.09 3.47
CA VAL A 74 1.48 -5.43 4.04
C VAL A 74 2.77 -6.18 4.38
N ASP A 75 2.87 -6.67 5.61
CA ASP A 75 3.98 -7.53 6.04
C ASP A 75 3.78 -8.95 5.48
N SER A 76 4.68 -9.40 4.59
CA SER A 76 4.59 -10.72 3.94
C SER A 76 4.86 -11.91 4.86
N SER A 77 5.20 -11.70 6.13
CA SER A 77 5.39 -12.80 7.09
C SER A 77 4.10 -13.17 7.82
N ASN A 78 3.18 -12.22 7.99
CA ASN A 78 1.97 -12.41 8.80
C ASN A 78 0.69 -11.81 8.19
N GLY A 79 0.81 -11.06 7.08
CA GLY A 79 -0.33 -10.41 6.40
C GLY A 79 -0.88 -9.19 7.11
N HIS A 80 -0.23 -8.69 8.16
CA HIS A 80 -0.68 -7.48 8.85
C HIS A 80 -0.45 -6.24 7.99
N LEU A 81 -1.35 -5.26 8.14
CA LEU A 81 -1.17 -3.93 7.59
C LEU A 81 -0.27 -3.12 8.53
N VAL A 82 0.88 -2.69 8.05
CA VAL A 82 1.78 -1.83 8.81
C VAL A 82 1.60 -0.39 8.38
N VAL A 83 1.46 0.52 9.35
CA VAL A 83 1.08 1.91 9.10
C VAL A 83 1.98 2.86 9.87
N SER A 84 2.56 3.84 9.18
CA SER A 84 3.23 4.95 9.85
C SER A 84 2.20 5.86 10.54
N SER A 85 2.30 5.98 11.87
CA SER A 85 1.46 6.89 12.67
C SER A 85 1.68 8.36 12.27
N ARG A 86 2.89 8.69 11.80
CA ARG A 86 3.20 10.03 11.30
C ARG A 86 2.46 10.29 9.99
N TYR A 87 2.49 9.34 9.06
CA TYR A 87 1.81 9.49 7.78
C TYR A 87 0.29 9.67 7.95
N LEU A 88 -0.36 8.87 8.80
CA LEU A 88 -1.79 9.04 9.07
C LEU A 88 -2.16 10.43 9.62
N LYS A 89 -1.27 11.08 10.36
CA LYS A 89 -1.53 12.40 10.96
C LYS A 89 -1.32 13.55 9.98
N THR A 90 -0.38 13.41 9.05
CA THR A 90 0.11 14.54 8.22
C THR A 90 -0.12 14.37 6.73
N GLY A 91 -0.43 13.15 6.27
CA GLY A 91 -0.65 12.86 4.86
C GLY A 91 -1.95 13.46 4.32
N ASP A 92 -2.01 13.60 3.00
CA ASP A 92 -3.25 13.97 2.32
C ASP A 92 -4.29 12.86 2.51
N LYS A 93 -5.52 13.23 2.90
CA LYS A 93 -6.56 12.26 3.24
C LYS A 93 -6.96 11.37 2.05
N ILE A 94 -6.89 11.90 0.83
CA ILE A 94 -7.21 11.14 -0.37
C ILE A 94 -6.08 10.17 -0.67
N ASP A 95 -4.82 10.60 -0.54
CA ASP A 95 -3.68 9.69 -0.73
C ASP A 95 -3.68 8.56 0.32
N ILE A 96 -3.94 8.86 1.60
CA ILE A 96 -4.08 7.84 2.65
C ILE A 96 -5.20 6.85 2.32
N TYR A 97 -6.35 7.34 1.84
CA TYR A 97 -7.46 6.47 1.44
C TYR A 97 -7.06 5.57 0.27
N LEU A 98 -6.42 6.12 -0.77
CA LEU A 98 -5.98 5.35 -1.92
C LEU A 98 -4.90 4.32 -1.56
N ASP A 99 -3.97 4.66 -0.65
CA ASP A 99 -2.99 3.72 -0.11
C ASP A 99 -3.66 2.59 0.67
N LEU A 100 -4.69 2.87 1.46
CA LEU A 100 -5.48 1.82 2.11
C LEU A 100 -6.12 0.87 1.09
N ILE A 101 -6.68 1.39 0.00
CA ILE A 101 -7.25 0.56 -1.07
C ILE A 101 -6.15 -0.30 -1.72
N HIS A 102 -4.98 0.29 -2.01
CA HIS A 102 -3.83 -0.41 -2.57
C HIS A 102 -3.35 -1.55 -1.66
N GLU A 103 -3.14 -1.26 -0.37
CA GLU A 103 -2.67 -2.26 0.58
C GLU A 103 -3.70 -3.36 0.86
N LEU A 104 -5.00 -3.05 0.79
CA LEU A 104 -6.03 -4.08 0.88
C LEU A 104 -6.02 -5.02 -0.33
N CYS A 105 -5.62 -4.56 -1.53
CA CYS A 105 -5.32 -5.47 -2.64
C CYS A 105 -4.16 -6.40 -2.28
N HIS A 106 -3.10 -5.90 -1.63
CA HIS A 106 -1.99 -6.74 -1.16
C HIS A 106 -2.42 -7.72 -0.06
N VAL A 107 -3.33 -7.37 0.84
CA VAL A 107 -3.90 -8.30 1.82
C VAL A 107 -4.59 -9.46 1.11
N LYS A 108 -5.41 -9.18 0.08
CA LYS A 108 -6.04 -10.23 -0.72
C LYS A 108 -5.01 -11.11 -1.41
N GLN A 109 -4.03 -10.51 -2.08
CA GLN A 109 -2.97 -11.24 -2.78
C GLN A 109 -2.15 -12.12 -1.83
N PHE A 110 -1.88 -11.65 -0.61
CA PHE A 110 -1.24 -12.43 0.44
C PHE A 110 -2.10 -13.63 0.86
N GLN A 111 -3.41 -13.44 1.06
CA GLN A 111 -4.35 -14.53 1.37
C GLN A 111 -4.46 -15.56 0.23
N GLU A 112 -4.24 -15.13 -1.02
CA GLU A 112 -4.15 -15.98 -2.21
C GLU A 112 -2.78 -16.69 -2.34
N GLY A 113 -1.82 -16.41 -1.45
CA GLY A 113 -0.49 -17.01 -1.45
C GLY A 113 0.47 -16.43 -2.50
N LYS A 114 0.18 -15.24 -3.07
CA LYS A 114 1.06 -14.59 -4.04
C LYS A 114 2.32 -14.04 -3.36
N ASP A 115 3.46 -14.13 -4.04
CA ASP A 115 4.70 -13.49 -3.59
C ASP A 115 4.64 -11.99 -3.88
N LEU A 116 4.38 -11.18 -2.84
CA LEU A 116 4.32 -9.72 -2.95
C LEU A 116 5.69 -9.10 -3.31
N PHE A 117 6.79 -9.82 -3.08
CA PHE A 117 8.16 -9.31 -3.22
C PHE A 117 8.98 -10.09 -4.24
N ASP A 118 8.33 -10.68 -5.25
CA ASP A 118 9.00 -11.39 -6.34
C ASP A 118 10.14 -10.53 -6.91
N GLN A 119 11.37 -11.03 -6.72
CA GLN A 119 12.60 -10.33 -7.10
C GLN A 119 12.93 -10.49 -8.59
N SER A 120 12.20 -11.34 -9.31
CA SER A 120 12.30 -11.45 -10.77
C SER A 120 11.81 -10.20 -11.50
N TYR A 121 11.08 -9.32 -10.82
CA TYR A 121 10.54 -8.07 -11.37
C TYR A 121 11.03 -6.85 -10.60
N THR A 122 11.24 -5.74 -11.32
CA THR A 122 11.35 -4.43 -10.65
C THR A 122 10.00 -4.05 -10.07
N TYR A 123 10.01 -3.14 -9.08
CA TYR A 123 8.78 -2.76 -8.38
C TYR A 123 7.62 -2.38 -9.32
N VAL A 124 7.87 -1.50 -10.29
CA VAL A 124 6.81 -1.00 -11.19
C VAL A 124 6.35 -2.05 -12.22
N GLU A 125 7.07 -3.15 -12.34
CA GLU A 125 6.79 -4.26 -13.24
C GLU A 125 6.17 -5.47 -12.53
N ARG A 126 6.16 -5.50 -11.19
CA ARG A 126 5.60 -6.60 -10.42
C ARG A 126 4.11 -6.75 -10.74
N PRO A 127 3.64 -7.96 -11.10
CA PRO A 127 2.22 -8.19 -11.38
C PRO A 127 1.30 -7.78 -10.23
N THR A 128 1.71 -8.02 -8.99
CA THR A 128 0.97 -7.68 -7.77
C THR A 128 0.79 -6.16 -7.60
N GLU A 129 1.85 -5.40 -7.83
CA GLU A 129 1.84 -3.92 -7.79
C GLU A 129 1.00 -3.33 -8.93
N ILE A 130 1.13 -3.87 -10.15
CA ILE A 130 0.33 -3.42 -11.29
C ILE A 130 -1.17 -3.67 -11.04
N GLU A 131 -1.53 -4.84 -10.50
CA GLU A 131 -2.90 -5.17 -10.13
C GLU A 131 -3.43 -4.17 -9.08
N ALA A 132 -2.69 -3.94 -8.00
CA ALA A 132 -3.07 -3.03 -6.92
C ALA A 132 -3.20 -1.57 -7.40
N TYR A 133 -2.25 -1.09 -8.21
CA TYR A 133 -2.34 0.27 -8.78
C TYR A 133 -3.48 0.42 -9.78
N ARG A 134 -3.76 -0.59 -10.62
CA ARG A 134 -4.92 -0.52 -11.54
C ARG A 134 -6.23 -0.40 -10.77
N TYR A 135 -6.37 -1.15 -9.69
CA TYR A 135 -7.53 -1.05 -8.81
C TYR A 135 -7.64 0.33 -8.17
N THR A 136 -6.52 0.82 -7.62
CA THR A 136 -6.42 2.13 -6.98
C THR A 136 -6.72 3.29 -7.94
N VAL A 137 -6.22 3.23 -9.18
CA VAL A 137 -6.51 4.22 -10.23
C VAL A 137 -7.99 4.21 -10.62
N THR A 138 -8.60 3.03 -10.67
CA THR A 138 -10.04 2.90 -10.94
C THR A 138 -10.85 3.59 -9.84
N GLU A 139 -10.47 3.38 -8.58
CA GLU A 139 -11.11 4.05 -7.45
C GLU A 139 -10.86 5.56 -7.44
N ALA A 140 -9.63 6.00 -7.71
CA ALA A 140 -9.29 7.42 -7.85
C ALA A 140 -10.16 8.12 -8.90
N ARG A 141 -10.41 7.46 -10.04
CA ARG A 141 -11.31 7.95 -11.09
C ARG A 141 -12.76 7.98 -10.64
N ARG A 142 -13.22 6.96 -9.90
CA ARG A 142 -14.57 6.94 -9.31
C ARG A 142 -14.79 8.10 -8.34
N LEU A 143 -13.75 8.52 -7.62
CA LEU A 143 -13.75 9.70 -6.76
C LEU A 143 -13.69 11.04 -7.54
N GLY A 144 -13.59 11.00 -8.87
CA GLY A 144 -13.54 12.20 -9.72
C GLY A 144 -12.15 12.84 -9.84
N LEU A 145 -11.08 12.15 -9.45
CA LEU A 145 -9.72 12.70 -9.58
C LEU A 145 -9.30 12.76 -11.05
N SER A 146 -8.72 13.90 -11.44
CA SER A 146 -8.14 14.07 -12.78
C SER A 146 -6.85 13.26 -12.94
N ASP A 147 -6.51 12.90 -14.19
CA ASP A 147 -5.23 12.24 -14.49
C ASP A 147 -4.05 13.02 -13.89
N LYS A 148 -4.06 14.36 -13.91
CA LYS A 148 -3.02 15.21 -13.27
C LYS A 148 -2.89 14.94 -11.76
N ARG A 149 -4.00 14.75 -11.04
CA ARG A 149 -3.96 14.42 -9.60
C ARG A 149 -3.51 12.98 -9.36
N ILE A 150 -3.96 12.06 -10.21
CA ILE A 150 -3.56 10.64 -10.14
C ILE A 150 -2.05 10.51 -10.42
N CYS A 151 -1.50 11.27 -11.36
CA CYS A 151 -0.06 11.30 -11.63
C CYS A 151 0.76 11.76 -10.42
N LYS A 152 0.27 12.74 -9.66
CA LYS A 152 0.91 13.15 -8.40
C LYS A 152 0.91 12.04 -7.37
N TYR A 153 -0.18 11.28 -7.28
CA TYR A 153 -0.29 10.12 -6.40
C TYR A 153 0.66 8.99 -6.81
N LEU A 154 0.70 8.65 -8.10
CA LEU A 154 1.56 7.58 -8.63
C LEU A 154 3.06 7.89 -8.51
N LYS A 155 3.46 9.17 -8.49
CA LYS A 155 4.87 9.57 -8.41
C LYS A 155 5.34 9.61 -6.95
N THR A 156 6.03 8.56 -6.52
CA THR A 156 6.67 8.51 -5.20
C THR A 156 8.10 9.04 -5.25
N GLU A 157 8.66 9.44 -4.10
CA GLU A 157 9.99 10.07 -4.04
C GLU A 157 11.17 9.15 -4.45
N TRP A 158 10.95 7.85 -4.56
CA TRP A 158 11.99 6.86 -4.90
C TRP A 158 11.89 6.33 -6.33
N MET A 159 10.85 6.70 -7.08
CA MET A 159 10.74 6.30 -8.48
C MET A 159 11.64 7.16 -9.35
N SER A 160 12.37 6.53 -10.28
CA SER A 160 12.95 7.27 -11.38
C SER A 160 11.84 7.80 -12.30
N ASP A 161 12.12 8.84 -13.09
CA ASP A 161 11.15 9.31 -14.09
C ASP A 161 10.81 8.22 -15.13
N ARG A 162 11.72 7.26 -15.36
CA ARG A 162 11.46 6.09 -16.20
C ARG A 162 10.43 5.16 -15.55
N ASP A 163 10.62 4.83 -14.27
CA ASP A 163 9.71 3.95 -13.52
C ASP A 163 8.32 4.58 -13.43
N PHE A 164 8.26 5.88 -13.12
CA PHE A 164 7.01 6.62 -13.05
C PHE A 164 6.27 6.62 -14.40
N LYS A 165 6.97 6.93 -15.51
CA LYS A 165 6.37 6.90 -16.86
C LYS A 165 5.89 5.51 -17.24
N PHE A 166 6.67 4.48 -16.91
CA PHE A 166 6.29 3.09 -17.15
C PHE A 166 5.01 2.75 -16.38
N LEU A 167 4.99 2.98 -15.07
CA LEU A 167 3.84 2.69 -14.23
C LEU A 167 2.60 3.41 -14.73
N ALA A 168 2.67 4.74 -14.90
CA ALA A 168 1.56 5.56 -15.38
C ALA A 168 0.97 5.04 -16.69
N LYS A 169 1.83 4.67 -17.65
CA LYS A 169 1.39 4.06 -18.91
C LYS A 169 0.71 2.71 -18.68
N THR A 170 1.30 1.84 -17.87
CA THR A 170 0.81 0.48 -17.58
C THR A 170 -0.55 0.46 -16.88
N VAL A 171 -0.83 1.49 -16.08
CA VAL A 171 -2.11 1.68 -15.37
C VAL A 171 -3.07 2.63 -16.12
N GLY A 172 -2.68 3.07 -17.33
CA GLY A 172 -3.53 3.83 -18.23
C GLY A 172 -3.81 5.27 -17.76
N VAL A 173 -2.87 5.92 -17.07
CA VAL A 173 -2.99 7.31 -16.61
C VAL A 173 -2.12 8.22 -17.48
N ARG A 174 -2.69 9.32 -17.98
CA ARG A 174 -1.97 10.27 -18.83
C ARG A 174 -1.22 11.29 -17.99
N CYS A 175 0.05 11.03 -17.76
CA CYS A 175 0.96 11.98 -17.12
C CYS A 175 1.70 12.79 -18.20
N GLN A 176 1.58 14.11 -18.12
CA GLN A 176 2.32 15.07 -18.95
C GLN A 176 3.77 15.16 -18.50
#